data_AF-A0A916YMW1-F1
#
_entry.id   AF-A0A916YMW1-F1
#
_cell.length_a   1.000
_cell.length_b   1.000
_cell.length_c   1.000
_cell.angle_alpha   90.00
_cell.angle_beta   90.00
_cell.angle_gamma   90.00
#
_symmetry.space_group_name_H-M   'P 1'
#
loop_
_entity.id
_entity.type
_entity.pdbx_description
1 polymer ?
#
loop_
_entity_poly.entity_id
_entity_poly.type
_entity_poly.pdbx_seq_one_letter_code
_entity_poly.pdbx_strand_id
1 'polypeptide(L)' 'MTKNEIIAILEPRFASKAEACEWCAHFPIPGFNGKTADQLVKVGLGSAVISFIESVDAGVHA' A
#
# COMPACT_ATOMS: atom_id res chain seq x y z
N MET A 1 8.41 -5.86 -6.86
CA MET A 1 6.95 -5.82 -6.74
C MET A 1 6.41 -4.60 -7.47
N THR A 2 5.31 -4.70 -8.22
CA THR A 2 4.77 -3.58 -9.02
C THR A 2 3.53 -2.98 -8.36
N LYS A 3 3.13 -1.77 -8.79
CA LYS A 3 1.95 -1.08 -8.27
C LYS A 3 0.68 -1.91 -8.47
N ASN A 4 0.54 -2.55 -9.63
CA ASN A 4 -0.67 -3.30 -9.96
C ASN A 4 -0.85 -4.55 -9.08
N GLU A 5 0.26 -5.18 -8.67
CA GLU A 5 0.24 -6.30 -7.70
C GLU A 5 -0.24 -5.83 -6.31
N ILE A 6 0.24 -4.67 -5.85
CA ILE A 6 -0.21 -4.09 -4.57
C ILE A 6 -1.69 -3.72 -4.64
N ILE A 7 -2.14 -3.17 -5.76
CA ILE A 7 -3.57 -2.87 -5.96
C ILE A 7 -4.40 -4.15 -5.92
N ALA A 8 -3.96 -5.25 -6.52
CA ALA A 8 -4.68 -6.52 -6.47
C ALA A 8 -4.81 -7.07 -5.04
N ILE A 9 -3.79 -6.86 -4.20
CA ILE A 9 -3.82 -7.24 -2.78
C ILE A 9 -4.75 -6.32 -1.97
N LEU A 10 -4.81 -5.03 -2.33
CA LEU A 10 -5.68 -4.05 -1.67
C LEU A 10 -7.15 -4.15 -2.13
N GLU A 11 -7.41 -4.59 -3.35
CA GLU A 11 -8.76 -4.68 -3.93
C GLU A 11 -9.82 -5.27 -2.98
N PRO A 12 -9.61 -6.42 -2.30
CA PRO A 12 -10.60 -6.96 -1.37
C PRO A 12 -10.89 -6.08 -0.15
N ARG A 13 -10.06 -5.07 0.14
CA ARG A 13 -10.23 -4.12 1.25
C ARG A 13 -10.93 -2.82 0.84
N PHE A 14 -11.08 -2.57 -0.46
CA PHE A 14 -11.73 -1.39 -1.01
C PHE A 14 -12.99 -1.80 -1.76
N ALA A 15 -13.92 -0.87 -2.00
CA ALA A 15 -15.10 -1.22 -2.81
C ALA A 15 -14.77 -1.31 -4.30
N SER A 16 -13.60 -0.81 -4.73
CA SER A 16 -13.16 -0.86 -6.13
C SER A 16 -11.65 -0.71 -6.29
N LYS A 17 -11.13 -1.25 -7.42
CA LYS A 17 -9.74 -1.07 -7.86
C LYS A 17 -9.31 0.40 -7.96
N ALA A 18 -10.24 1.29 -8.31
CA ALA A 18 -9.99 2.73 -8.38
C ALA A 18 -9.66 3.32 -7.01
N GLU A 19 -10.43 2.97 -5.98
CA GLU A 19 -10.17 3.43 -4.60
C GLU A 19 -8.84 2.87 -4.06
N ALA A 20 -8.53 1.60 -4.34
CA ALA A 20 -7.23 1.04 -4.00
C ALA A 20 -6.06 1.78 -4.69
N CYS A 21 -6.26 2.22 -5.93
CA CYS A 21 -5.29 3.04 -6.66
C CYS A 21 -5.13 4.45 -6.06
N GLU A 22 -6.25 5.09 -5.68
CA GLU A 22 -6.24 6.39 -5.00
C GLU A 22 -5.54 6.29 -3.64
N TRP A 23 -5.79 5.22 -2.88
CA TRP A 23 -5.10 4.98 -1.63
C TRP A 23 -3.59 4.91 -1.82
N CYS A 24 -3.14 4.14 -2.82
CA CYS A 24 -1.72 4.02 -3.13
C CYS A 24 -1.06 5.37 -3.48
N ALA A 25 -1.82 6.29 -4.06
CA ALA A 25 -1.33 7.60 -4.50
C ALA A 25 -1.38 8.66 -3.40
N HIS A 26 -2.38 8.62 -2.53
CA HIS A 26 -2.68 9.73 -1.59
C HIS A 26 -2.38 9.41 -0.12
N PHE A 27 -2.29 8.13 0.27
CA PHE A 27 -2.10 7.78 1.67
C PHE A 27 -0.61 7.51 1.96
N PRO A 28 0.02 8.30 2.85
CA PRO A 28 1.39 8.07 3.26
C PRO A 28 1.49 6.86 4.19
N ILE A 29 2.54 6.06 4.02
CA ILE A 29 2.79 4.90 4.86
C ILE A 29 3.56 5.34 6.12
N PRO A 30 3.02 5.08 7.32
CA PRO A 30 3.74 5.33 8.58
C PRO A 30 5.11 4.64 8.59
N GLY A 31 6.12 5.32 9.11
CA GLY A 31 7.50 4.81 9.14
C GLY A 31 8.31 5.02 7.86
N PHE A 32 7.70 5.52 6.77
CA PHE A 32 8.40 5.77 5.50
C PHE A 32 8.56 7.26 5.16
N ASN A 33 8.71 8.10 6.19
CA ASN A 33 8.95 9.55 6.03
C ASN A 33 7.89 10.25 5.15
N GLY A 34 6.61 9.90 5.35
CA GLY A 34 5.48 10.46 4.60
C GLY A 34 5.36 9.98 3.15
N LYS A 35 6.13 8.96 2.73
CA LYS A 35 6.04 8.42 1.37
C LYS A 35 4.78 7.57 1.18
N THR A 36 4.15 7.71 0.02
CA THR A 36 2.99 6.87 -0.36
C THR A 36 3.44 5.52 -0.92
N ALA A 37 2.51 4.56 -1.00
CA ALA A 37 2.79 3.25 -1.58
C ALA A 37 3.34 3.38 -3.02
N ASP A 38 2.79 4.29 -3.83
CA ASP A 38 3.24 4.52 -5.20
C ASP A 38 4.71 5.01 -5.25
N GLN A 39 5.07 5.92 -4.34
CA GLN A 39 6.45 6.42 -4.23
C GLN A 39 7.40 5.32 -3.76
N LEU A 40 6.99 4.46 -2.84
CA LEU A 40 7.80 3.34 -2.36
C LEU A 40 8.01 2.28 -3.45
N VAL A 41 6.98 1.96 -4.22
CA VAL A 41 7.08 1.04 -5.36
C VAL A 41 8.06 1.56 -6.40
N LYS A 42 8.01 2.87 -6.72
CA LYS A 42 8.91 3.50 -7.69
C LYS A 42 10.39 3.39 -7.30
N VAL A 43 10.70 3.36 -6.00
CA VAL A 43 12.08 3.21 -5.50
C VAL A 43 12.44 1.76 -5.17
N GLY A 44 11.62 0.78 -5.57
CA GLY A 44 11.89 -0.64 -5.37
C GLY A 44 11.49 -1.18 -3.99
N LEU A 45 10.86 -0.37 -3.14
CA LEU A 45 10.42 -0.74 -1.79
C LEU A 45 9.00 -1.32 -1.73
N GLY A 46 8.51 -1.90 -2.83
CA GLY A 46 7.15 -2.47 -2.88
C GLY A 46 6.91 -3.58 -1.84
N SER A 47 7.93 -4.38 -1.52
CA SER A 47 7.82 -5.43 -0.48
C SER A 47 7.56 -4.85 0.91
N ALA A 48 8.08 -3.66 1.18
CA ALA A 48 7.87 -2.97 2.45
C ALA A 48 6.41 -2.48 2.59
N VAL A 49 5.80 -2.08 1.46
CA VAL A 49 4.37 -1.74 1.40
C VAL A 49 3.50 -2.95 1.76
N ILE A 50 3.85 -4.15 1.29
CA ILE A 50 3.13 -5.38 1.63
C ILE A 50 3.28 -5.73 3.09
N SER A 51 4.50 -5.69 3.62
CA SER A 51 4.72 -5.97 5.04
C SER A 51 3.90 -5.02 5.93
N PHE A 52 3.79 -3.75 5.55
CA PHE A 52 2.89 -2.81 6.22
C PHE A 52 1.41 -3.23 6.10
N ILE A 53 0.96 -3.54 4.89
CA ILE A 53 -0.39 -4.02 4.58
C ILE A 53 -0.75 -5.28 5.38
N GLU A 54 0.15 -6.24 5.52
CA GLU A 54 -0.04 -7.47 6.31
C GLU A 54 -0.08 -7.17 7.81
N SER A 55 0.75 -6.23 8.26
CA SER A 55 0.76 -5.80 9.66
C SER A 55 -0.53 -5.08 10.06
N VAL A 56 -1.12 -4.28 9.17
CA VAL A 56 -2.46 -3.69 9.35
C VAL A 56 -3.53 -4.78 9.40
N ASP A 57 -3.49 -5.77 8.51
CA ASP A 57 -4.45 -6.89 8.48
C ASP A 57 -4.36 -7.74 9.76
N ALA A 58 -3.14 -7.93 10.29
CA ALA A 58 -2.91 -8.61 11.56
C ALA A 58 -3.34 -7.79 12.79
N GLY A 59 -3.83 -6.55 12.61
CA GLY A 59 -4.25 -5.66 13.70
C GLY A 59 -3.10 -5.06 14.51
N VAL A 60 -1.87 -5.10 13.99
CA VAL A 60 -0.66 -4.57 14.67
C VAL A 60 -0.53 -3.05 14.50
N HIS A 61 -1.09 -2.49 13.42
CA HIS A 61 -1.18 -1.05 13.20
C HIS A 61 -2.66 -0.65 13.11
N ALA A 62 -3.10 0.27 13.98
CA ALA A 62 -4.44 0.86 14.03
C ALA A 62 -4.37 2.39 13.98
#